data_AF-A0A6G7P5U2-F1
#
_entry.id   AF-A0A6G7P5U2-F1
#
_cell.length_a   1.000
_cell.length_b   1.000
_cell.length_c   1.000
_cell.angle_alpha   90.00
_cell.angle_beta   90.00
_cell.angle_gamma   90.00
#
_symmetry.space_group_name_H-M   'P 1'
#
loop_
_entity.id
_entity.type
_entity.pdbx_description
1 polymer ?
#
loop_
_entity_poly.entity_id
_entity_poly.type
_entity_poly.pdbx_seq_one_letter_code
_entity_poly.pdbx_strand_id
1 'polypeptide(L)'
;MGYTGSVPDTAARRLDWMGAAACLGQQEIFDDPDRVHEARIICVARCPVRSQCLAYTKECERGLHRDQRDGVAAGLTHDERHRLDDTAVHRKDDGDPIKLDGSERCGTHIALLRHLWLDEPIDPKCWSGEVFREHGNRNARQRAAPAPRPAPPETARPKRRPRPPAKGDTPHERRIYSLWSTGASDLDIARRMAVSVPSVLRVRERLGLIANQADRQAS
;
A
#
# COMPACT_ATOMS: atom_id res chain seq x y z
N MET A 1 -17.19 33.40 19.77
CA MET A 1 -17.38 32.32 18.78
C MET A 1 -16.04 32.08 18.10
N GLY A 2 -15.30 31.05 18.52
CA GLY A 2 -13.99 30.71 17.94
C GLY A 2 -14.18 29.74 16.79
N TYR A 3 -13.77 30.15 15.59
CA TYR A 3 -13.75 29.28 14.40
C TYR A 3 -12.50 28.41 14.45
N THR A 4 -12.64 27.15 14.87
CA THR A 4 -11.59 26.14 14.71
C THR A 4 -11.60 25.63 13.26
N GLY A 5 -11.11 26.46 12.36
CA GLY A 5 -10.90 26.08 10.97
C GLY A 5 -9.79 25.03 10.89
N SER A 6 -10.17 23.75 10.86
CA SER A 6 -9.24 22.67 10.55
C SER A 6 -8.81 22.85 9.10
N VAL A 7 -7.57 23.31 8.90
CA VAL A 7 -6.98 23.39 7.56
C VAL A 7 -6.90 21.95 7.04
N PRO A 8 -7.53 21.63 5.89
CA PRO A 8 -7.37 20.31 5.31
C PRO A 8 -5.88 20.09 5.08
N ASP A 9 -5.38 18.95 5.53
CA ASP A 9 -3.99 18.50 5.37
C ASP A 9 -3.75 18.29 3.85
N THR A 10 -3.50 19.39 3.14
CA THR A 10 -3.30 19.43 1.68
C THR A 10 -1.84 19.27 1.28
N ALA A 11 -0.94 19.22 2.26
CA ALA A 11 0.42 18.78 2.02
C ALA A 11 0.37 17.29 1.68
N ALA A 12 0.56 16.95 0.41
CA ALA A 12 0.79 15.57 0.00
C ALA A 12 1.84 14.99 0.94
N ARG A 13 1.47 13.96 1.71
CA ARG A 13 2.41 13.37 2.65
C ARG A 13 3.52 12.74 1.82
N ARG A 14 4.76 12.79 2.35
CA ARG A 14 5.99 12.34 1.68
C ARG A 14 5.91 10.90 1.10
N LEU A 15 4.91 10.13 1.49
CA LEU A 15 4.71 8.71 1.13
C LEU A 15 3.36 8.42 0.44
N ASP A 16 2.61 9.43 0.00
CA ASP A 16 1.30 9.22 -0.67
C ASP A 16 1.40 8.36 -1.95
N TRP A 17 2.57 8.38 -2.61
CA TRP A 17 2.85 7.57 -3.79
C TRP A 17 2.78 6.06 -3.51
N MET A 18 3.03 5.61 -2.27
CA MET A 18 3.00 4.18 -1.92
C MET A 18 1.59 3.57 -2.13
N GLY A 19 0.54 4.37 -1.95
CA GLY A 19 -0.85 3.93 -2.19
C GLY A 19 -1.16 3.64 -3.67
N ALA A 20 -0.33 4.12 -4.60
CA ALA A 20 -0.44 3.85 -6.03
C ALA A 20 0.47 2.71 -6.51
N ALA A 21 1.19 2.04 -5.61
CA ALA A 21 2.08 0.93 -5.97
C ALA A 21 1.30 -0.29 -6.47
N ALA A 22 1.74 -0.86 -7.60
CA ALA A 22 1.08 -2.03 -8.18
C ALA A 22 1.30 -3.32 -7.35
N CYS A 23 2.30 -3.33 -6.47
CA CYS A 23 2.61 -4.43 -5.56
C CYS A 23 1.79 -4.44 -4.28
N LEU A 24 0.92 -3.43 -4.06
CA LEU A 24 0.13 -3.35 -2.83
C LEU A 24 -0.75 -4.59 -2.67
N GLY A 25 -0.58 -5.31 -1.55
CA GLY A 25 -1.32 -6.54 -1.23
C GLY A 25 -0.79 -7.81 -1.90
N GLN A 26 0.44 -7.80 -2.44
CA GLN A 26 1.11 -8.96 -3.05
C GLN A 26 2.46 -9.27 -2.38
N GLN A 27 2.59 -8.97 -1.09
CA GLN A 27 3.88 -9.01 -0.38
C GLN A 27 4.53 -10.40 -0.44
N GLU A 28 3.71 -11.46 -0.44
CA GLU A 28 4.18 -12.84 -0.56
C GLU A 28 4.98 -13.12 -1.84
N ILE A 29 4.77 -12.36 -2.92
CA ILE A 29 5.53 -12.49 -4.17
C ILE A 29 6.90 -11.86 -4.03
N PHE A 30 7.00 -10.76 -3.27
CA PHE A 30 8.21 -9.96 -3.15
C PHE A 30 9.18 -10.51 -2.11
N ASP A 31 8.68 -11.27 -1.15
CA ASP A 31 9.48 -11.92 -0.11
C ASP A 31 9.97 -13.33 -0.52
N ASP A 32 9.35 -13.92 -1.55
CA ASP A 32 9.67 -15.28 -2.02
C ASP A 32 10.83 -15.28 -3.04
N PRO A 33 11.99 -15.90 -2.72
CA PRO A 33 13.15 -15.95 -3.62
C PRO A 33 12.88 -16.73 -4.92
N ASP A 34 11.92 -17.66 -4.94
CA ASP A 34 11.57 -18.44 -6.13
C ASP A 34 10.69 -17.63 -7.11
N ARG A 35 10.14 -16.49 -6.65
CA ARG A 35 9.22 -15.62 -7.42
C ARG A 35 9.82 -14.28 -7.80
N VAL A 36 11.15 -14.14 -7.73
CA VAL A 36 11.88 -12.91 -8.10
C VAL A 36 11.52 -12.40 -9.50
N HIS A 37 11.36 -13.31 -10.48
CA HIS A 37 11.01 -12.93 -11.85
C HIS A 37 9.62 -12.29 -11.94
N GLU A 38 8.63 -12.85 -11.22
CA GLU A 38 7.27 -12.31 -11.16
C GLU A 38 7.24 -10.96 -10.42
N ALA A 39 7.93 -10.85 -9.30
CA ALA A 39 8.10 -9.59 -8.57
C ALA A 39 8.72 -8.49 -9.46
N ARG A 40 9.74 -8.84 -10.25
CA ARG A 40 10.38 -7.93 -11.21
C ARG A 40 9.41 -7.48 -12.29
N ILE A 41 8.62 -8.39 -12.86
CA ILE A 41 7.56 -8.04 -13.83
C ILE A 41 6.60 -7.01 -13.24
N ILE A 42 6.13 -7.21 -12.02
CA ILE A 42 5.21 -6.26 -11.36
C ILE A 42 5.88 -4.90 -11.17
N CYS A 43 7.11 -4.86 -10.65
CA CYS A 43 7.83 -3.60 -10.45
C CYS A 43 8.09 -2.84 -11.75
N VAL A 44 8.53 -3.53 -12.79
CA VAL A 44 9.05 -2.92 -14.01
C VAL A 44 7.95 -2.64 -15.03
N ALA A 45 7.04 -3.60 -15.23
CA ALA A 45 6.00 -3.48 -16.26
C ALA A 45 4.70 -2.86 -15.74
N ARG A 46 4.37 -3.02 -14.45
CA ARG A 46 3.07 -2.64 -13.87
C ARG A 46 3.12 -1.39 -12.98
N CYS A 47 4.15 -1.27 -12.14
CA CYS A 47 4.18 -0.25 -11.08
C CYS A 47 4.41 1.18 -11.61
N PRO A 48 3.44 2.11 -11.43
CA PRO A 48 3.58 3.50 -11.89
C PRO A 48 4.50 4.34 -11.00
N VAL A 49 4.87 3.85 -9.81
CA VAL A 49 5.67 4.57 -8.81
C VAL A 49 7.04 3.92 -8.58
N ARG A 50 7.56 3.21 -9.59
CA ARG A 50 8.86 2.51 -9.51
C ARG A 50 10.00 3.48 -9.18
N SER A 51 10.07 4.62 -9.86
CA SER A 51 11.10 5.65 -9.65
C SER A 51 11.12 6.17 -8.21
N GLN A 52 9.95 6.48 -7.65
CA GLN A 52 9.81 6.92 -6.26
C GLN A 52 10.19 5.80 -5.28
N CYS A 53 9.78 4.56 -5.58
CA CYS A 53 10.16 3.37 -4.81
C CYS A 53 11.68 3.16 -4.78
N LEU A 54 12.35 3.28 -5.93
CA LEU A 54 13.81 3.16 -6.02
C LEU A 54 14.51 4.24 -5.21
N ALA A 55 14.10 5.51 -5.35
CA ALA A 55 14.67 6.62 -4.61
C ALA A 55 14.51 6.44 -3.09
N TYR A 56 13.32 6.03 -2.64
CA TYR A 56 13.05 5.73 -1.25
C TYR A 56 13.91 4.56 -0.73
N THR A 57 14.00 3.48 -1.51
CA THR A 57 14.81 2.30 -1.15
C THR A 57 16.28 2.66 -0.99
N LYS A 58 16.85 3.44 -1.93
CA LYS A 58 18.24 3.92 -1.83
C LYS A 58 18.51 4.76 -0.58
N GLU A 59 17.55 5.58 -0.17
CA GLU A 59 17.69 6.39 1.03
C GLU A 59 17.60 5.53 2.31
N CYS A 60 16.64 4.62 2.37
CA CYS A 60 16.43 3.75 3.53
C CYS A 60 17.52 2.69 3.70
N GLU A 61 18.08 2.18 2.61
CA GLU A 61 19.10 1.12 2.64
C GLU A 61 20.54 1.64 2.63
N ARG A 62 20.75 2.96 2.64
CA ARG A 62 22.08 3.55 2.56
C ARG A 62 22.99 3.04 3.68
N GLY A 63 24.13 2.47 3.31
CA GLY A 63 25.09 1.91 4.27
C GLY A 63 24.66 0.62 4.95
N LEU A 64 23.50 0.04 4.59
CA LEU A 64 23.06 -1.25 5.13
C LEU A 64 23.78 -2.41 4.43
N HIS A 65 24.12 -3.43 5.23
CA HIS A 65 24.67 -4.69 4.74
C HIS A 65 23.58 -5.52 4.04
N ARG A 66 23.98 -6.52 3.22
CA ARG A 66 23.07 -7.44 2.53
C ARG A 66 22.03 -8.07 3.45
N ASP A 67 22.44 -8.58 4.61
CA ASP A 67 21.58 -9.27 5.60
C ASP A 67 20.49 -8.38 6.23
N GLN A 68 20.53 -7.07 5.98
CA GLN A 68 19.56 -6.09 6.50
C GLN A 68 18.59 -5.62 5.41
N ARG A 69 18.66 -6.24 4.22
CA ARG A 69 17.84 -5.93 3.06
C ARG A 69 17.03 -7.16 2.72
N ASP A 70 15.75 -6.97 2.48
CA ASP A 70 14.84 -8.08 2.19
C ASP A 70 14.14 -7.90 0.84
N GLY A 71 13.73 -9.04 0.29
CA GLY A 71 12.86 -9.14 -0.87
C GLY A 71 13.32 -8.40 -2.13
N VAL A 72 12.36 -8.22 -3.04
CA VAL A 72 12.52 -7.44 -4.27
C VAL A 72 11.95 -6.03 -4.06
N ALA A 73 12.74 -5.00 -4.37
CA ALA A 73 12.31 -3.60 -4.30
C ALA A 73 12.71 -2.89 -5.60
N ALA A 74 11.80 -2.11 -6.17
CA ALA A 74 11.98 -1.43 -7.46
C ALA A 74 12.48 -2.33 -8.60
N GLY A 75 12.21 -3.64 -8.54
CA GLY A 75 12.62 -4.64 -9.54
C GLY A 75 14.02 -5.25 -9.30
N LEU A 76 14.69 -4.89 -8.21
CA LEU A 76 16.00 -5.38 -7.81
C LEU A 76 15.89 -6.26 -6.57
N THR A 77 16.58 -7.39 -6.55
CA THR A 77 16.74 -8.24 -5.36
C THR A 77 17.62 -7.55 -4.31
N HIS A 78 17.53 -7.99 -3.05
CA HIS A 78 18.36 -7.46 -1.97
C HIS A 78 19.88 -7.58 -2.26
N ASP A 79 20.32 -8.69 -2.87
CA ASP A 79 21.72 -8.91 -3.27
C ASP A 79 22.15 -7.97 -4.40
N GLU A 80 21.32 -7.80 -5.44
CA GLU A 80 21.60 -6.85 -6.51
C GLU A 80 21.69 -5.42 -5.98
N ARG A 81 20.77 -5.00 -5.07
CA ARG A 81 20.80 -3.67 -4.45
C ARG A 81 22.06 -3.46 -3.61
N HIS A 82 22.46 -4.45 -2.81
CA HIS A 82 23.69 -4.39 -2.01
C HIS A 82 24.93 -4.25 -2.91
N ARG A 83 25.01 -5.04 -3.98
CA ARG A 83 26.18 -5.02 -4.89
C ARG A 83 26.26 -3.76 -5.75
N LEU A 84 25.15 -3.08 -6.00
CA LEU A 84 25.08 -1.83 -6.78
C LEU A 84 25.26 -0.56 -5.93
N ASP A 85 25.09 -0.67 -4.61
CA ASP A 85 25.22 0.44 -3.67
C ASP A 85 26.67 0.63 -3.25
N ASP A 86 27.30 1.68 -3.75
CA ASP A 86 28.70 2.03 -3.46
C ASP A 86 28.93 2.46 -2.00
N THR A 87 27.85 2.79 -1.29
CA THR A 87 27.91 3.14 0.13
C THR A 87 27.71 1.95 1.06
N ALA A 88 27.35 0.78 0.52
CA ALA A 88 27.07 -0.40 1.32
C ALA A 88 28.32 -0.93 2.04
N VAL A 89 28.11 -1.52 3.21
CA VAL A 89 29.17 -2.25 3.91
C VAL A 89 29.36 -3.59 3.18
N HIS A 90 30.58 -3.84 2.69
CA HIS A 90 30.97 -5.10 2.05
C HIS A 90 31.91 -5.89 2.96
N ARG A 91 31.58 -7.15 3.19
CA ARG A 91 32.44 -8.14 3.85
C ARG A 91 33.24 -8.93 2.80
N LYS A 92 34.27 -9.63 3.26
CA LYS A 92 35.15 -10.43 2.39
C LYS A 92 34.42 -11.58 1.68
N ASP A 93 33.36 -12.10 2.31
CA ASP A 93 32.60 -13.25 1.80
C ASP A 93 31.41 -12.83 0.90
N ASP A 94 31.20 -11.52 0.72
CA ASP A 94 30.14 -11.00 -0.14
C ASP A 94 30.54 -11.12 -1.63
N GLY A 95 29.53 -11.15 -2.50
CA GLY A 95 29.76 -11.09 -3.95
C GLY A 95 30.38 -9.76 -4.37
N ASP A 96 31.21 -9.78 -5.42
CA ASP A 96 31.90 -8.60 -5.91
C ASP A 96 30.93 -7.44 -6.24
N PRO A 97 31.24 -6.19 -5.83
CA PRO A 97 30.44 -5.03 -6.20
C PRO A 97 30.28 -4.90 -7.73
N ILE A 98 29.06 -4.60 -8.17
CA ILE A 98 28.73 -4.40 -9.57
C ILE A 98 28.99 -2.93 -9.90
N LYS A 99 30.07 -2.68 -10.66
CA LYS A 99 30.38 -1.35 -11.16
C LYS A 99 29.67 -1.11 -12.49
N LEU A 100 28.89 -0.04 -12.54
CA LEU A 100 28.21 0.39 -13.75
C LEU A 100 29.02 1.50 -14.42
N ASP A 101 29.59 1.22 -15.59
CA ASP A 101 30.52 2.13 -16.29
C ASP A 101 29.91 2.82 -17.52
N GLY A 102 28.76 2.34 -18.01
CA GLY A 102 28.10 2.88 -19.21
C GLY A 102 28.50 2.22 -20.51
N SER A 103 29.41 1.24 -20.46
CA SER A 103 29.81 0.45 -21.62
C SER A 103 28.96 -0.81 -21.81
N GLU A 104 28.02 -1.07 -20.90
CA GLU A 104 27.25 -2.30 -20.89
C GLU A 104 26.34 -2.38 -22.10
N ARG A 105 26.50 -3.44 -22.89
CA ARG A 105 25.65 -3.66 -24.08
C ARG A 105 24.24 -4.03 -23.65
N CYS A 106 23.24 -3.32 -24.21
CA CYS A 106 21.83 -3.66 -24.04
C CYS A 106 21.59 -5.14 -24.40
N GLY A 107 20.73 -5.80 -23.61
CA GLY A 107 20.43 -7.24 -23.71
C GLY A 107 21.21 -8.13 -22.76
N THR A 108 22.11 -7.55 -21.94
CA THR A 108 22.78 -8.26 -20.85
C THR A 108 22.08 -8.02 -19.51
N HIS A 109 22.27 -8.92 -18.54
CA HIS A 109 21.74 -8.74 -17.19
C HIS A 109 22.31 -7.49 -16.51
N ILE A 110 23.60 -7.20 -16.69
CA ILE A 110 24.20 -5.97 -16.14
C ILE A 110 23.59 -4.71 -16.76
N ALA A 111 23.33 -4.68 -18.07
CA ALA A 111 22.63 -3.56 -18.69
C ALA A 111 21.20 -3.38 -18.14
N LEU A 112 20.49 -4.48 -17.84
CA LEU A 112 19.20 -4.40 -17.15
C LEU A 112 19.37 -3.80 -15.75
N LEU A 113 20.32 -4.27 -14.96
CA LEU A 113 20.60 -3.72 -13.63
C LEU A 113 20.92 -2.23 -13.69
N ARG A 114 21.68 -1.79 -14.69
CA ARG A 114 21.96 -0.38 -14.94
C ARG A 114 20.68 0.42 -15.12
N HIS A 115 19.82 0.01 -16.05
CA HIS A 115 18.57 0.72 -16.29
C HIS A 115 17.67 0.74 -15.04
N LEU A 116 17.67 -0.36 -14.29
CA LEU A 116 16.92 -0.45 -13.04
C LEU A 116 17.47 0.50 -11.97
N TRP A 117 18.78 0.52 -11.75
CA TRP A 117 19.46 1.28 -10.70
C TRP A 117 19.57 2.77 -10.98
N LEU A 118 19.80 3.16 -12.23
CA LEU A 118 19.91 4.57 -12.64
C LEU A 118 18.55 5.19 -12.99
N ASP A 119 17.47 4.40 -12.90
CA ASP A 119 16.13 4.80 -13.32
C ASP A 119 16.06 5.24 -14.79
N GLU A 120 16.92 4.68 -15.63
CA GLU A 120 16.91 4.94 -17.07
C GLU A 120 15.77 4.16 -17.75
N PRO A 121 15.25 4.64 -18.89
CA PRO A 121 14.35 3.86 -19.74
C PRO A 121 14.99 2.53 -20.13
N ILE A 122 14.29 1.42 -19.89
CA ILE A 122 14.81 0.08 -20.17
C ILE A 122 14.72 -0.19 -21.67
N ASP A 123 15.87 -0.39 -22.33
CA ASP A 123 15.93 -0.76 -23.74
C ASP A 123 15.14 -2.06 -23.99
N PRO A 124 14.27 -2.13 -25.02
CA PRO A 124 13.56 -3.35 -25.42
C PRO A 124 14.40 -4.64 -25.42
N LYS A 125 15.69 -4.56 -25.76
CA LYS A 125 16.62 -5.69 -25.75
C LYS A 125 16.92 -6.21 -24.36
N CYS A 126 16.88 -5.35 -23.34
CA CYS A 126 17.13 -5.67 -21.93
C CYS A 126 15.91 -6.31 -21.24
N TRP A 127 14.74 -6.29 -21.86
CA TRP A 127 13.57 -7.01 -21.34
C TRP A 127 13.78 -8.51 -21.59
N SER A 128 13.49 -9.35 -20.58
CA SER A 128 13.27 -10.75 -20.89
C SER A 128 12.05 -10.88 -21.81
N GLY A 129 12.02 -11.90 -22.68
CA GLY A 129 10.96 -12.03 -23.69
C GLY A 129 9.54 -12.02 -23.10
N GLU A 130 9.38 -12.50 -21.86
CA GLU A 130 8.11 -12.44 -21.12
C GLU A 130 7.75 -11.03 -20.67
N VAL A 131 8.70 -10.31 -20.04
CA VAL A 131 8.44 -8.96 -19.56
C VAL A 131 8.14 -8.04 -20.76
N PHE A 132 8.83 -8.24 -21.90
CA PHE A 132 8.58 -7.52 -23.15
C PHE A 132 7.15 -7.74 -23.66
N ARG A 133 6.69 -9.01 -23.69
CA ARG A 133 5.34 -9.37 -24.12
C ARG A 133 4.29 -8.70 -23.25
N GLU A 134 4.51 -8.66 -21.94
CA GLU A 134 3.57 -8.05 -21.01
C GLU A 134 3.50 -6.52 -21.12
N HIS A 135 4.65 -5.86 -21.25
CA HIS A 135 4.71 -4.42 -21.50
C HIS A 135 4.03 -4.05 -22.83
N GLY A 136 4.27 -4.82 -23.89
CA GLY A 136 3.58 -4.68 -25.17
C GLY A 136 2.06 -4.79 -25.04
N ASN A 137 1.58 -5.79 -24.30
CA ASN A 137 0.14 -5.98 -24.04
C ASN A 137 -0.47 -4.81 -23.26
N ARG A 138 0.24 -4.23 -22.29
CA ARG A 138 -0.22 -3.06 -21.54
C ARG A 138 -0.35 -1.83 -22.44
N ASN A 139 0.66 -1.55 -23.24
CA ASN A 139 0.65 -0.41 -24.16
C ASN A 139 -0.45 -0.57 -25.23
N ALA A 140 -0.66 -1.80 -25.72
CA ALA A 140 -1.78 -2.11 -26.60
C ALA A 140 -3.13 -1.84 -25.93
N ARG A 141 -3.33 -2.27 -24.66
CA ARG A 141 -4.54 -1.98 -23.90
C ARG A 141 -4.75 -0.49 -23.63
N GLN A 142 -3.69 0.25 -23.33
CA GLN A 142 -3.78 1.70 -23.13
C GLN A 142 -4.13 2.44 -24.44
N ARG A 143 -3.62 1.99 -25.58
CA ARG A 143 -3.96 2.53 -26.89
C ARG A 143 -5.36 2.14 -27.36
N ALA A 144 -5.78 0.91 -27.05
CA ALA A 144 -7.10 0.40 -27.38
C ALA A 144 -8.19 0.87 -26.42
N ALA A 145 -7.82 1.37 -25.24
CA ALA A 145 -8.76 1.99 -24.33
C ALA A 145 -9.42 3.18 -25.07
N PRO A 146 -10.75 3.20 -25.19
CA PRO A 146 -11.43 4.32 -25.83
C PRO A 146 -11.00 5.60 -25.12
N ALA A 147 -10.66 6.63 -25.90
CA ALA A 147 -10.28 7.94 -25.35
C ALA A 147 -11.25 8.29 -24.22
N PRO A 148 -10.75 8.77 -23.06
CA PRO A 148 -11.61 9.10 -21.94
C PRO A 148 -12.73 9.98 -22.46
N ARG A 149 -13.97 9.48 -22.39
CA ARG A 149 -15.13 10.24 -22.87
C ARG A 149 -15.03 11.62 -22.22
N PRO A 150 -15.14 12.71 -23.00
CA PRO A 150 -15.08 14.05 -22.43
C PRO A 150 -16.03 14.08 -21.24
N ALA A 151 -15.51 14.54 -20.09
CA ALA A 151 -16.26 14.54 -18.86
C ALA A 151 -17.63 15.17 -19.14
N PRO A 152 -18.74 14.48 -18.80
CA PRO A 152 -20.06 15.07 -19.01
C PRO A 152 -20.10 16.43 -18.31
N PRO A 153 -20.75 17.45 -18.91
CA PRO A 153 -20.84 18.77 -18.32
C PRO A 153 -21.32 18.67 -16.87
N GLU A 154 -20.69 19.45 -15.99
CA GLU A 154 -20.77 19.38 -14.52
C GLU A 154 -22.15 19.72 -13.93
N THR A 155 -23.21 19.72 -14.73
CA THR A 155 -24.52 20.29 -14.38
C THR A 155 -25.51 19.33 -13.73
N ALA A 156 -25.18 18.06 -13.52
CA ALA A 156 -26.08 17.17 -12.79
C ALA A 156 -25.34 16.02 -12.10
N ARG A 157 -24.57 16.32 -11.05
CA ARG A 157 -24.21 15.28 -10.08
C ARG A 157 -25.51 14.80 -9.40
N PRO A 158 -25.96 13.55 -9.61
CA PRO A 158 -27.10 13.04 -8.86
C PRO A 158 -26.74 13.12 -7.38
N LYS A 159 -27.64 13.70 -6.56
CA LYS A 159 -27.48 13.75 -5.10
C LYS A 159 -27.14 12.35 -4.61
N ARG A 160 -25.87 12.14 -4.25
CA ARG A 160 -25.41 10.87 -3.69
C ARG A 160 -26.30 10.57 -2.50
N ARG A 161 -26.94 9.41 -2.50
CA ARG A 161 -27.69 8.93 -1.33
C ARG A 161 -26.76 9.04 -0.12
N PRO A 162 -27.22 9.60 1.01
CA PRO A 162 -26.38 9.73 2.19
C PRO A 162 -25.82 8.34 2.51
N ARG A 163 -24.48 8.25 2.61
CA ARG A 163 -23.86 7.02 3.07
C ARG A 163 -24.43 6.70 4.46
N PRO A 164 -24.80 5.45 4.76
CA PRO A 164 -25.17 5.08 6.11
C PRO A 164 -24.02 5.48 7.06
N PRO A 165 -24.34 5.99 8.27
CA PRO A 165 -23.33 6.38 9.24
C PRO A 165 -22.40 5.21 9.53
N ALA A 166 -21.10 5.48 9.72
CA ALA A 166 -20.17 4.42 10.10
C ALA A 166 -20.57 3.86 11.48
N LYS A 167 -20.24 2.60 11.73
CA LYS A 167 -20.52 1.95 13.02
C LYS A 167 -19.94 2.81 14.16
N GLY A 168 -20.77 3.24 15.11
CA GLY A 168 -20.35 4.06 16.26
C GLY A 168 -20.56 5.56 16.10
N ASP A 169 -21.00 6.06 14.94
CA ASP A 169 -21.16 7.51 14.70
C ASP A 169 -22.45 8.09 15.28
N THR A 170 -23.45 7.26 15.57
CA THR A 170 -24.70 7.80 16.09
C THR A 170 -24.54 8.22 17.56
N PRO A 171 -25.11 9.37 17.99
CA PRO A 171 -25.10 9.77 19.40
C PRO A 171 -25.63 8.67 20.35
N HIS A 172 -26.57 7.86 19.85
CA HIS A 172 -27.14 6.72 20.56
C HIS A 172 -26.11 5.59 20.78
N GLU A 173 -25.37 5.19 19.74
CA GLU A 173 -24.30 4.19 19.83
C GLU A 173 -23.17 4.64 20.78
N ARG A 174 -22.76 5.91 20.71
CA ARG A 174 -21.73 6.46 21.62
C ARG A 174 -22.15 6.42 23.08
N ARG A 175 -23.43 6.69 23.36
CA ARG A 175 -23.97 6.66 24.73
C ARG A 175 -24.06 5.24 25.28
N ILE A 176 -24.44 4.26 24.45
CA ILE A 176 -24.42 2.84 24.82
C ILE A 176 -22.98 2.38 25.11
N TYR A 177 -22.02 2.70 24.24
CA TYR A 177 -20.61 2.35 24.46
C TYR A 177 -20.07 2.95 25.77
N SER A 178 -20.37 4.22 26.04
CA SER A 178 -19.94 4.87 27.28
C SER A 178 -20.48 4.18 28.52
N LEU A 179 -21.78 3.88 28.58
CA LEU A 179 -22.37 3.18 29.73
C LEU A 179 -21.83 1.74 29.88
N TRP A 180 -21.66 1.02 28.77
CA TRP A 180 -21.08 -0.32 28.77
C TRP A 180 -19.63 -0.32 29.27
N SER A 181 -18.81 0.65 28.83
CA SER A 181 -17.42 0.80 29.27
C SER A 181 -17.27 1.12 30.75
N THR A 182 -18.31 1.68 31.39
CA THR A 182 -18.37 1.87 32.85
C THR A 182 -18.86 0.63 33.61
N GLY A 183 -19.07 -0.49 32.92
CA GLY A 183 -19.50 -1.76 33.52
C GLY A 183 -21.02 -1.87 33.78
N ALA A 184 -21.85 -1.02 33.18
CA ALA A 184 -23.30 -1.12 33.34
C ALA A 184 -23.86 -2.37 32.66
N SER A 185 -24.83 -3.04 33.30
CA SER A 185 -25.56 -4.17 32.70
C SER A 185 -26.45 -3.71 31.54
N ASP A 186 -26.83 -4.61 30.63
CA ASP A 186 -27.72 -4.25 29.52
C ASP A 186 -29.08 -3.72 30.01
N LEU A 187 -29.55 -4.22 31.16
CA LEU A 187 -30.78 -3.78 31.81
C LEU A 187 -30.64 -2.36 32.39
N ASP A 188 -29.50 -2.02 32.97
CA ASP A 188 -29.23 -0.66 33.46
C ASP A 188 -29.08 0.34 32.32
N ILE A 189 -28.41 -0.07 31.23
CA ILE A 189 -28.29 0.75 30.01
C ILE A 189 -29.68 1.02 29.43
N ALA A 190 -30.52 -0.02 29.30
CA ALA A 190 -31.89 0.08 28.82
C ALA A 190 -32.72 1.07 29.67
N ARG A 191 -32.65 0.96 31.01
CA ARG A 191 -33.34 1.88 31.93
C ARG A 191 -32.85 3.32 31.80
N ARG A 192 -31.52 3.55 31.78
CA ARG A 192 -30.93 4.90 31.70
C ARG A 192 -31.19 5.60 30.36
N MET A 193 -31.34 4.82 29.30
CA MET A 193 -31.60 5.34 27.96
C MET A 193 -33.08 5.34 27.58
N ALA A 194 -33.97 4.84 28.45
CA ALA A 194 -35.39 4.65 28.19
C ALA A 194 -35.66 3.86 26.88
N VAL A 195 -34.89 2.79 26.67
CA VAL A 195 -35.01 1.87 25.53
C VAL A 195 -35.19 0.44 26.01
N SER A 196 -35.63 -0.47 25.13
CA SER A 196 -35.75 -1.88 25.48
C SER A 196 -34.39 -2.59 25.48
N VAL A 197 -34.24 -3.62 26.32
CA VAL A 197 -33.02 -4.47 26.38
C VAL A 197 -32.66 -5.05 25.00
N PRO A 198 -33.61 -5.56 24.18
CA PRO A 198 -33.30 -6.02 22.82
C PRO A 198 -32.77 -4.93 21.88
N SER A 199 -33.07 -3.65 22.16
CA SER A 199 -32.51 -2.52 21.39
C SER A 199 -31.03 -2.32 21.73
N VAL A 200 -30.68 -2.40 23.02
CA VAL A 200 -29.29 -2.32 23.51
C VAL A 200 -28.45 -3.46 22.94
N LEU A 201 -28.96 -4.70 23.00
CA LEU A 201 -28.29 -5.88 22.47
C LEU A 201 -27.92 -5.74 20.99
N ARG A 202 -28.89 -5.33 20.14
CA ARG A 202 -28.65 -5.13 18.69
C ARG A 202 -27.61 -4.05 18.40
N VAL A 203 -27.56 -2.99 19.20
CA VAL A 203 -26.53 -1.96 19.06
C VAL A 203 -25.18 -2.49 19.51
N ARG A 204 -25.13 -3.23 20.62
CA ARG A 204 -23.92 -3.85 21.16
C ARG A 204 -23.28 -4.81 20.17
N GLU A 205 -24.08 -5.71 19.57
CA GLU A 205 -23.66 -6.63 18.51
C GLU A 205 -23.09 -5.89 17.29
N ARG A 206 -23.76 -4.81 16.87
CA ARG A 206 -23.31 -4.00 15.73
C ARG A 206 -21.96 -3.34 15.99
N LEU A 207 -21.71 -2.91 17.22
CA LEU A 207 -20.45 -2.34 17.68
C LEU A 207 -19.38 -3.38 17.99
N GLY A 208 -19.72 -4.68 18.00
CA GLY A 208 -18.78 -5.76 18.32
C GLY A 208 -18.39 -5.84 19.79
N LEU A 209 -19.25 -5.36 20.70
CA LEU A 209 -18.99 -5.40 22.13
C LEU A 209 -19.48 -6.72 22.73
N ILE A 210 -18.63 -7.35 23.55
CA ILE A 210 -18.90 -8.66 24.17
C ILE A 210 -19.85 -8.46 25.38
N ALA A 211 -20.63 -9.50 25.72
CA ALA A 211 -21.47 -9.48 26.92
C ALA A 211 -20.66 -9.16 28.19
N ASN A 212 -21.18 -8.23 29.00
CA ASN A 212 -20.53 -7.80 30.23
C ASN A 212 -20.45 -8.96 31.23
N GLN A 213 -19.41 -8.94 32.09
CA GLN A 213 -19.22 -10.00 33.10
C GLN A 213 -20.41 -10.13 34.06
N ALA A 214 -21.10 -9.01 34.35
CA ALA A 214 -22.31 -9.02 35.17
C ALA A 214 -23.45 -9.88 34.57
N ASP A 215 -23.63 -9.84 33.24
CA ASP A 215 -24.64 -10.66 32.57
C ASP A 215 -24.24 -12.14 32.54
N ARG A 216 -22.93 -12.44 32.57
CA ARG A 216 -22.42 -13.82 32.65
C ARG A 216 -22.62 -14.47 34.02
N GLN A 217 -22.73 -13.68 35.09
CA GLN A 217 -22.97 -14.18 36.45
C GLN A 217 -24.46 -14.37 36.76
N ALA A 218 -25.35 -13.77 35.96
CA ALA A 218 -26.80 -13.82 36.15
C ALA A 218 -27.52 -14.88 35.30
N SER A 219 -26.79 -15.60 34.44
CA SER A 219 -27.28 -16.74 33.64
C SER A 219 -26.85 -18.06 34.26
#